data_AF-A0A416SAV1-F1
#
_entry.id   AF-A0A416SAV1-F1
#
_cell.length_a   1.000
_cell.length_b   1.000
_cell.length_c   1.000
_cell.angle_alpha   90.00
_cell.angle_beta   90.00
_cell.angle_gamma   90.00
#
_symmetry.space_group_name_H-M   'P 1'
#
loop_
_entity.id
_entity.type
_entity.pdbx_description
1 polymer ?
#
loop_
_entity_poly.entity_id
_entity_poly.type
_entity_poly.pdbx_seq_one_letter_code
_entity_poly.pdbx_strand_id
1 'polypeptide(L)'
;MEDEKLKKKSNVKLDIAIILLIILILISIIFPVTFHYIHKSDARWALRHAKNVRLAVTVVAYDYKGNTSDITINRKDRGIAEDAIREVEELSECEGEIDYIIFDSNSFRVKKLVYRENNCLVIYEDTDDESGTWNVYQLNSMIEG
;
A
#
# COMPACT_ATOMS: atom_id res chain seq x y z
N MET A 1 -7.79 -56.12 -33.77
CA MET A 1 -6.76 -55.69 -32.80
C MET A 1 -6.38 -54.21 -32.98
N GLU A 2 -6.44 -53.64 -34.18
CA GLU A 2 -6.17 -52.20 -34.42
C GLU A 2 -7.31 -51.28 -33.97
N ASP A 3 -8.58 -51.69 -34.14
CA ASP A 3 -9.75 -50.89 -33.75
C ASP A 3 -9.86 -50.64 -32.24
N GLU A 4 -9.43 -51.61 -31.44
CA GLU A 4 -9.41 -51.54 -29.98
C GLU A 4 -8.34 -50.56 -29.48
N LYS A 5 -7.18 -50.49 -30.17
CA LYS A 5 -6.12 -49.52 -29.87
C LYS A 5 -6.54 -48.09 -30.23
N LEU A 6 -7.26 -47.90 -31.34
CA LEU A 6 -7.79 -46.59 -31.75
C LEU A 6 -8.85 -46.08 -30.77
N LYS A 7 -9.79 -46.93 -30.35
CA LYS A 7 -10.83 -46.59 -29.36
C LYS A 7 -10.23 -46.23 -28.00
N LYS A 8 -9.24 -46.99 -27.53
CA LYS A 8 -8.52 -46.71 -26.27
C LYS A 8 -7.75 -45.39 -26.31
N LYS A 9 -7.06 -45.08 -27.43
CA LYS A 9 -6.32 -43.82 -27.62
C LYS A 9 -7.25 -42.60 -27.70
N SER A 10 -8.45 -42.76 -28.26
CA SER A 10 -9.48 -41.72 -28.28
C SER A 10 -9.99 -41.38 -26.88
N ASN A 11 -10.31 -42.40 -26.06
CA ASN A 11 -10.80 -42.18 -24.70
C ASN A 11 -9.77 -41.48 -23.82
N VAL A 12 -8.49 -41.85 -23.91
CA VAL A 12 -7.42 -41.18 -23.13
C VAL A 12 -7.26 -39.71 -23.52
N LYS A 13 -7.32 -39.38 -24.82
CA LYS A 13 -7.28 -37.97 -25.26
C LYS A 13 -8.49 -37.17 -24.75
N LEU A 14 -9.65 -37.81 -24.73
CA LEU A 14 -10.91 -37.21 -24.29
C LEU A 14 -10.92 -37.01 -22.76
N ASP A 15 -10.41 -37.97 -22.00
CA ASP A 15 -10.21 -37.85 -20.55
C ASP A 15 -9.23 -36.73 -20.18
N ILE A 16 -8.10 -36.64 -20.91
CA ILE A 16 -7.14 -35.54 -20.72
C ILE A 16 -7.78 -34.18 -21.04
N ALA A 17 -8.56 -34.10 -22.13
CA ALA A 17 -9.27 -32.87 -22.49
C ALA A 17 -10.31 -32.46 -21.44
N ILE A 18 -11.03 -33.41 -20.84
CA ILE A 18 -11.98 -33.16 -19.75
C ILE A 18 -11.24 -32.65 -18.50
N ILE A 19 -10.14 -33.30 -18.11
CA ILE A 19 -9.34 -32.85 -16.95
C ILE A 19 -8.81 -31.43 -17.18
N LEU A 20 -8.32 -31.12 -18.37
CA LEU A 20 -7.79 -29.81 -18.72
C LEU A 20 -8.88 -28.73 -18.72
N LEU A 21 -10.09 -29.06 -19.19
CA LEU A 21 -11.27 -28.20 -19.09
C LEU A 21 -11.65 -27.91 -17.63
N ILE A 22 -11.65 -28.93 -16.77
CA ILE A 22 -11.95 -28.78 -15.33
C ILE A 22 -10.93 -27.86 -14.66
N ILE A 23 -9.64 -28.02 -14.96
CA ILE A 23 -8.57 -27.16 -14.46
C ILE A 23 -8.77 -25.71 -14.92
N LEU A 24 -9.14 -25.51 -16.19
CA LEU A 24 -9.36 -24.17 -16.74
C LEU A 24 -10.56 -23.46 -16.10
N ILE A 25 -11.64 -24.20 -15.82
CA ILE A 25 -12.81 -23.69 -15.08
C ILE A 25 -12.41 -23.33 -13.64
N LEU A 26 -11.62 -24.17 -12.96
CA LEU A 26 -11.13 -23.89 -11.60
C LEU A 26 -10.30 -22.59 -11.55
N ILE A 27 -9.36 -22.42 -12.48
CA ILE A 27 -8.52 -21.21 -12.55
C ILE A 27 -9.38 -19.97 -12.83
N SER A 28 -10.37 -20.08 -13.72
CA SER A 28 -11.28 -18.98 -14.06
C SER A 28 -12.12 -18.49 -12.86
N ILE A 29 -12.40 -19.34 -11.87
CA ILE A 29 -13.13 -18.96 -10.66
C ILE A 29 -12.19 -18.36 -9.61
N ILE A 30 -10.98 -18.91 -9.46
CA ILE A 30 -10.01 -18.48 -8.44
C ILE A 30 -9.39 -17.11 -8.79
N PHE A 31 -9.17 -16.83 -10.07
CA PHE A 31 -8.53 -15.59 -10.53
C PHE A 31 -9.29 -14.30 -10.13
N PRO A 32 -10.61 -14.13 -10.40
CA PRO A 32 -11.31 -12.91 -10.01
C PRO A 32 -11.39 -12.74 -8.49
N VAL A 33 -11.46 -13.85 -7.74
CA VAL A 33 -11.47 -13.82 -6.27
C VAL A 33 -10.13 -13.31 -5.76
N THR A 34 -9.02 -13.90 -6.20
CA THR A 34 -7.67 -13.48 -5.77
C THR A 34 -7.36 -12.03 -6.13
N PHE A 35 -7.76 -11.58 -7.32
CA PHE A 35 -7.59 -10.18 -7.74
C PHE A 35 -8.32 -9.20 -6.81
N HIS A 36 -9.55 -9.50 -6.40
CA HIS A 36 -10.30 -8.68 -5.45
C HIS A 36 -9.66 -8.65 -4.04
N TYR A 37 -9.08 -9.77 -3.60
CA TYR A 37 -8.43 -9.85 -2.29
C TYR A 37 -7.08 -9.11 -2.24
N ILE A 38 -6.31 -9.13 -3.33
CA ILE A 38 -5.01 -8.44 -3.41
C ILE A 38 -5.21 -6.94 -3.21
N HIS A 39 -6.19 -6.32 -3.87
CA HIS A 39 -6.48 -4.88 -3.71
C HIS A 39 -6.80 -4.46 -2.27
N LYS A 40 -7.52 -5.32 -1.52
CA LYS A 40 -7.82 -5.05 -0.11
C LYS A 40 -6.61 -5.27 0.80
N SER A 41 -5.71 -6.17 0.42
CA SER A 41 -4.44 -6.37 1.11
C SER A 41 -3.55 -5.13 0.93
N ASP A 42 -3.35 -4.68 -0.30
CA ASP A 42 -2.49 -3.54 -0.64
C ASP A 42 -2.92 -2.27 0.09
N ALA A 43 -4.24 -1.98 0.11
CA ALA A 43 -4.79 -0.85 0.85
C ALA A 43 -4.54 -0.92 2.37
N ARG A 44 -4.59 -2.13 2.95
CA ARG A 44 -4.32 -2.32 4.40
C ARG A 44 -2.83 -2.20 4.70
N TRP A 45 -1.97 -2.70 3.82
CA TRP A 45 -0.53 -2.57 3.93
C TRP A 45 -0.10 -1.10 3.85
N ALA A 46 -0.56 -0.38 2.82
CA ALA A 46 -0.30 1.05 2.66
C ALA A 46 -0.78 1.85 3.87
N LEU A 47 -1.97 1.55 4.40
CA LEU A 47 -2.48 2.21 5.61
C LEU A 47 -1.60 1.93 6.84
N ARG A 48 -1.09 0.71 6.99
CA ARG A 48 -0.20 0.34 8.10
C ARG A 48 1.12 1.10 8.01
N HIS A 49 1.73 1.14 6.82
CA HIS A 49 2.96 1.88 6.60
C HIS A 49 2.76 3.39 6.83
N ALA A 50 1.67 3.98 6.32
CA ALA A 50 1.35 5.38 6.60
C ALA A 50 1.18 5.68 8.11
N LYS A 51 0.62 4.75 8.88
CA LYS A 51 0.55 4.87 10.35
C LYS A 51 1.92 4.80 11.01
N ASN A 52 2.80 3.93 10.54
CA ASN A 52 4.19 3.85 10.99
C ASN A 52 4.93 5.15 10.68
N VAL A 53 4.79 5.68 9.47
CA VAL A 53 5.35 6.99 9.08
C VAL A 53 4.89 8.09 10.02
N ARG A 54 3.58 8.20 10.31
CA ARG A 54 3.07 9.20 11.26
C ARG A 54 3.70 9.07 12.65
N LEU A 55 3.88 7.84 13.13
CA LEU A 55 4.52 7.56 14.41
C LEU A 55 6.01 7.97 14.36
N ALA A 56 6.72 7.58 13.31
CA ALA A 56 8.12 7.93 13.10
C ALA A 56 8.32 9.45 13.06
N VAL A 57 7.47 10.20 12.34
CA VAL A 57 7.51 11.68 12.35
C VAL A 57 7.38 12.23 13.76
N THR A 58 6.51 11.65 14.57
CA THR A 58 6.31 12.09 15.96
C THR A 58 7.55 11.81 16.81
N VAL A 59 8.18 10.65 16.64
CA VAL A 59 9.43 10.27 17.33
C VAL A 59 10.57 11.20 16.92
N VAL A 60 10.81 11.36 15.61
CA VAL A 60 11.84 12.25 15.07
C VAL A 60 11.61 13.68 15.55
N ALA A 61 10.37 14.16 15.57
CA ALA A 61 10.08 15.48 16.12
C ALA A 61 10.58 15.60 17.56
N TYR A 62 10.32 14.60 18.43
CA TYR A 62 10.74 14.61 19.84
C TYR A 62 12.26 14.66 19.98
N ASP A 63 12.98 13.95 19.13
CA ASP A 63 14.44 13.95 19.12
C ASP A 63 15.01 15.32 18.70
N TYR A 64 14.42 15.93 17.67
CA TYR A 64 14.76 17.28 17.22
C TYR A 64 14.54 18.32 18.32
N LYS A 65 13.40 18.25 19.02
CA LYS A 65 13.12 19.10 20.18
C LYS A 65 14.19 18.99 21.27
N GLY A 66 14.76 17.81 21.49
CA GLY A 66 15.86 17.59 22.43
C GLY A 66 17.21 18.14 21.97
N ASN A 67 17.44 18.20 20.66
CA ASN A 67 18.71 18.59 20.03
C ASN A 67 18.76 20.06 19.53
N THR A 68 17.88 20.94 20.03
CA THR A 68 17.86 22.39 19.68
C THR A 68 17.56 22.71 18.21
N SER A 69 17.09 21.74 17.44
CA SER A 69 16.70 21.89 16.02
C SER A 69 15.20 21.65 15.88
N ASP A 70 14.49 22.45 15.09
CA ASP A 70 13.06 22.27 14.86
C ASP A 70 12.85 21.49 13.56
N ILE A 71 12.07 20.40 13.62
CA ILE A 71 11.74 19.50 12.51
C ILE A 71 11.09 20.24 11.32
N THR A 72 10.53 21.42 11.57
CA THR A 72 9.90 22.28 10.57
C THR A 72 10.83 23.37 10.01
N ILE A 73 12.07 23.47 10.50
CA ILE A 73 13.08 24.36 9.91
C ILE A 73 13.41 23.85 8.51
N ASN A 74 13.42 24.75 7.51
CA ASN A 74 13.70 24.41 6.12
C ASN A 74 12.60 23.51 5.47
N ARG A 75 11.32 23.83 5.70
CA ARG A 75 10.18 23.21 4.99
C ARG A 75 10.42 23.31 3.48
N LYS A 76 10.79 22.19 2.87
CA LYS A 76 10.81 22.05 1.42
C LYS A 76 9.42 21.66 0.91
N ASP A 77 9.36 21.28 -0.36
CA ASP A 77 8.22 20.68 -1.04
C ASP A 77 7.40 19.68 -0.20
N ARG A 78 8.05 18.88 0.66
CA ARG A 78 7.40 17.83 1.48
C ARG A 78 6.94 18.28 2.88
N GLY A 79 7.13 19.54 3.27
CA GLY A 79 6.54 20.15 4.47
C GLY A 79 7.32 19.99 5.80
N ILE A 80 8.32 19.13 5.87
CA ILE A 80 9.33 19.05 6.95
C ILE A 80 10.76 19.08 6.37
N ALA A 81 11.78 19.15 7.23
CA ALA A 81 13.18 19.13 6.82
C ALA A 81 13.56 17.82 6.07
N GLU A 82 14.44 17.91 5.06
CA GLU A 82 14.90 16.73 4.29
C GLU A 82 15.58 15.68 5.17
N ASP A 83 16.41 16.13 6.12
CA ASP A 83 17.15 15.25 7.01
C ASP A 83 16.17 14.48 7.92
N ALA A 84 15.08 15.14 8.34
CA ALA A 84 14.00 14.53 9.09
C ALA A 84 13.16 13.56 8.23
N ILE A 85 12.94 13.83 6.94
CA ILE A 85 12.29 12.86 6.03
C ILE A 85 13.11 11.57 5.96
N ARG A 86 14.44 11.67 5.79
CA ARG A 86 15.31 10.50 5.69
C ARG A 86 15.28 9.65 6.97
N GLU A 87 15.31 10.30 8.13
CA GLU A 87 15.23 9.62 9.42
C GLU A 87 13.86 8.97 9.65
N VAL A 88 12.79 9.62 9.19
CA VAL A 88 11.43 9.03 9.20
C VAL A 88 11.34 7.80 8.29
N GLU A 89 11.91 7.85 7.08
CA GLU A 89 11.95 6.71 6.17
C GLU A 89 12.75 5.54 6.77
N GLU A 90 13.90 5.82 7.38
CA GLU A 90 14.73 4.81 8.07
C GLU A 90 13.98 4.19 9.26
N LEU A 91 13.32 5.01 10.09
CA LEU A 91 12.62 4.54 11.29
C LEU A 91 11.30 3.81 10.99
N SER A 92 10.60 4.22 9.94
CA SER A 92 9.29 3.64 9.58
C SER A 92 9.40 2.35 8.77
N GLU A 93 10.58 2.06 8.21
CA GLU A 93 10.87 0.91 7.35
C GLU A 93 9.86 0.77 6.19
N CYS A 94 9.32 1.89 5.70
CA CYS A 94 8.29 1.88 4.67
C CYS A 94 8.91 1.89 3.26
N GLU A 95 8.34 1.10 2.34
CA GLU A 95 8.78 1.04 0.94
C GLU A 95 8.11 2.09 0.04
N GLY A 96 7.05 2.75 0.53
CA GLY A 96 6.32 3.78 -0.21
C GLY A 96 6.94 5.17 -0.14
N GLU A 97 6.29 6.11 -0.82
CA GLU A 97 6.74 7.49 -0.93
C GLU A 97 5.92 8.41 -0.02
N ILE A 98 6.61 9.24 0.76
CA ILE A 98 5.99 10.32 1.53
C ILE A 98 5.90 11.57 0.65
N ASP A 99 4.69 11.89 0.19
CA ASP A 99 4.46 13.06 -0.66
C ASP A 99 4.56 14.37 0.14
N TYR A 100 3.90 14.41 1.30
CA TYR A 100 3.79 15.64 2.06
C TYR A 100 3.38 15.41 3.52
N ILE A 101 3.96 16.19 4.44
CA ILE A 101 3.67 16.17 5.87
C ILE A 101 3.45 17.60 6.37
N ILE A 102 2.29 17.87 6.97
CA ILE A 102 2.07 19.08 7.78
C ILE A 102 2.24 18.68 9.24
N PHE A 103 3.23 19.30 9.90
CA PHE A 103 3.46 19.15 11.32
C PHE A 103 3.22 20.47 12.05
N ASP A 104 2.56 20.41 13.20
CA ASP A 104 2.40 21.53 14.12
C ASP A 104 3.38 21.37 15.29
N SER A 105 4.41 22.22 15.32
CA SER A 105 5.45 22.22 16.35
C SER A 105 4.94 22.63 17.73
N ASN A 106 3.82 23.36 17.82
CA ASN A 106 3.25 23.79 19.10
C ASN A 106 2.49 22.64 19.78
N SER A 107 1.60 21.98 19.04
CA SER A 107 0.81 20.85 19.56
C SER A 107 1.54 19.51 19.48
N PHE A 108 2.68 19.48 18.77
CA PHE A 108 3.53 18.31 18.55
C PHE A 108 2.82 17.16 17.83
N ARG A 109 2.02 17.51 16.84
CA ARG A 109 1.17 16.57 16.11
C ARG A 109 1.32 16.76 14.61
N VAL A 110 1.24 15.63 13.91
CA VAL A 110 1.03 15.62 12.46
C VAL A 110 -0.41 16.09 12.21
N LYS A 111 -0.58 17.16 11.43
CA LYS A 111 -1.89 17.70 11.02
C LYS A 111 -2.38 17.10 9.71
N LYS A 112 -1.46 16.80 8.80
CA LYS A 112 -1.77 16.14 7.54
C LYS A 112 -0.60 15.29 7.10
N LEU A 113 -0.89 14.11 6.57
CA LEU A 113 0.11 13.22 5.96
C LEU A 113 -0.48 12.67 4.66
N VAL A 114 0.30 12.74 3.59
CA VAL A 114 0.00 12.15 2.29
C VAL A 114 1.10 11.16 1.97
N TYR A 115 0.71 9.89 1.81
CA TYR A 115 1.61 8.77 1.59
C TYR A 115 1.11 7.91 0.43
N ARG A 116 2.01 7.46 -0.43
CA ARG A 116 1.67 6.67 -1.61
C ARG A 116 2.44 5.35 -1.62
N GLU A 117 1.73 4.25 -1.81
CA GLU A 117 2.34 2.93 -1.90
C GLU A 117 1.45 1.97 -2.68
N ASN A 118 2.03 1.13 -3.54
CA ASN A 118 1.33 0.05 -4.25
C ASN A 118 -0.01 0.47 -4.84
N ASN A 119 0.00 1.60 -5.57
CA ASN A 119 -1.17 2.15 -6.25
C ASN A 119 -2.30 2.61 -5.30
N CYS A 120 -1.98 2.81 -4.02
CA CYS A 120 -2.85 3.37 -3.00
C CYS A 120 -2.31 4.73 -2.56
N LEU A 121 -3.21 5.69 -2.37
CA LEU A 121 -2.94 6.97 -1.76
C LEU A 121 -3.60 6.99 -0.38
N VAL A 122 -2.81 7.15 0.66
CA VAL A 122 -3.27 7.26 2.04
C VAL A 122 -3.15 8.71 2.48
N ILE A 123 -4.28 9.27 2.90
CA ILE A 123 -4.36 10.63 3.43
C ILE A 123 -4.82 10.56 4.88
N TYR A 124 -4.02 11.15 5.76
CA TYR A 124 -4.39 11.40 7.15
C TYR A 124 -4.62 12.89 7.34
N GLU A 125 -5.69 13.23 8.05
CA GLU A 125 -5.99 14.59 8.47
C GLU A 125 -6.37 14.58 9.96
N ASP A 126 -5.73 15.45 10.73
CA ASP A 126 -6.03 15.66 12.13
C ASP A 126 -7.34 16.45 12.23
N THR A 127 -8.42 15.75 12.50
CA THR A 127 -9.67 16.32 13.00
C THR A 127 -9.49 16.54 14.49
N ASP A 128 -9.96 17.64 15.06
CA ASP A 128 -9.81 17.95 16.51
C ASP A 128 -10.43 16.88 17.45
N ASP A 129 -11.06 15.85 16.90
CA ASP A 129 -11.44 14.59 17.57
C ASP A 129 -10.22 13.67 17.77
N GLU A 130 -10.10 13.06 18.96
CA GLU A 130 -8.92 12.35 19.51
C GLU A 130 -8.14 11.36 18.60
N SER A 131 -8.65 10.96 17.44
CA SER A 131 -8.04 9.94 16.58
C SER A 131 -7.70 10.36 15.14
N GLY A 132 -8.10 11.55 14.69
CA GLY A 132 -7.95 11.99 13.31
C GLY A 132 -8.67 11.09 12.29
N THR A 133 -8.70 11.50 11.03
CA THR A 133 -9.37 10.75 9.95
C THR A 133 -8.34 10.15 8.98
N TRP A 134 -8.54 8.87 8.61
CA TRP A 134 -7.71 8.15 7.64
C TRP A 134 -8.55 7.79 6.41
N ASN A 135 -8.14 8.29 5.24
CA ASN A 135 -8.75 7.95 3.95
C ASN A 135 -7.73 7.19 3.10
N VAL A 136 -8.17 6.07 2.51
CA VAL A 136 -7.35 5.27 1.60
C VAL A 136 -8.04 5.23 0.25
N TYR A 137 -7.38 5.76 -0.77
CA TYR A 137 -7.85 5.79 -2.14
C TYR A 137 -7.06 4.81 -2.99
N GLN A 138 -7.74 4.05 -3.82
CA GLN A 138 -7.10 3.23 -4.84
C GLN A 138 -6.97 4.06 -6.12
N LEU A 139 -5.74 4.23 -6.61
CA LEU A 139 -5.45 5.01 -7.81
C LEU A 139 -5.77 4.16 -9.04
N ASN A 140 -7.03 4.08 -9.45
CA ASN A 140 -7.32 3.46 -10.74
C ASN A 140 -6.64 4.29 -11.84
N SER A 141 -5.84 3.59 -12.67
CA SER A 141 -5.04 4.11 -13.79
C SER A 141 -5.39 5.55 -14.15
N MET A 142 -4.48 6.48 -13.83
CA MET A 142 -4.63 7.89 -14.14
C MET A 142 -5.08 8.02 -15.60
N ILE A 143 -6.23 8.64 -15.83
CA ILE A 143 -6.59 9.12 -17.16
C ILE A 143 -5.61 10.28 -17.39
N GLU A 144 -4.60 10.04 -18.23
CA GLU A 144 -3.79 11.12 -18.79
C GLU A 144 -4.76 12.05 -19.55
N GLY A 145 -4.92 13.27 -19.04
CA GLY A 145 -5.68 14.35 -19.69
C GLY A 145 -4.79 15.19 -20.56
#